data_AF-X1IP66-F1
#
_entry.id   AF-X1IP66-F1
#
_cell.length_a   1.000
_cell.length_b   1.000
_cell.length_c   1.000
_cell.angle_alpha   90.00
_cell.angle_beta   90.00
_cell.angle_gamma   90.00
#
_symmetry.space_group_name_H-M   'P 1'
#
loop_
_entity.id
_entity.type
_entity.pdbx_description
1 polymer ?
#
loop_
_entity_poly.entity_id
_entity_poly.type
_entity_poly.pdbx_seq_one_letter_code
_entity_poly.pdbx_strand_id
1 'polypeptide(L)'
;MMRVPVSSVTHSPYLFRAGLVTEVLNLRPYNSATGVYFDSEMTRNLRLGMTAVSTIDTTLELGLHLQRRIWAYGNISFSLGFQDFVFSLSNGKLSTNPDLLSFIGVISSEQLIGSYKLRSFLGIGTGALAGATATVDTSTQLTLGVYAGFLLKTPIFAKWGGLDVIGEFDGRGLNLGLRLPIFSDYHLLLGFVHVNN
;
A
#
# COMPACT_ATOMS: atom_id res chain seq x y z
N MET A 1 1.64 -4.97 -6.23
CA MET A 1 1.45 -3.58 -5.72
C MET A 1 2.21 -3.46 -4.41
N MET A 2 2.82 -2.30 -4.10
CA MET A 2 3.38 -2.07 -2.76
C MET A 2 2.27 -2.10 -1.71
N ARG A 3 2.44 -2.92 -0.68
CA ARG A 3 1.38 -3.39 0.24
C ARG A 3 1.42 -2.72 1.59
N VAL A 4 2.51 -2.01 1.93
CA VAL A 4 2.66 -1.43 3.26
C VAL A 4 1.75 -0.21 3.40
N PRO A 5 0.87 -0.19 4.42
CA PRO A 5 0.08 0.98 4.70
C PRO A 5 0.99 2.16 5.06
N VAL A 6 0.76 3.29 4.40
CA VAL A 6 1.50 4.53 4.67
C VAL A 6 0.61 5.52 5.39
N SER A 7 1.20 6.27 6.33
CA SER A 7 0.57 7.43 6.94
C SER A 7 1.36 8.69 6.64
N SER A 8 0.72 9.85 6.78
CA SER A 8 1.32 11.15 6.54
C SER A 8 1.17 11.99 7.80
N VAL A 9 1.99 13.01 7.97
CA VAL A 9 1.74 14.09 8.95
C VAL A 9 1.08 15.27 8.23
N THR A 10 1.47 15.51 6.98
CA THR A 10 0.91 16.58 6.15
C THR A 10 -0.29 16.09 5.33
N HIS A 11 -1.26 16.97 5.10
CA HIS A 11 -2.36 16.69 4.18
C HIS A 11 -1.86 16.58 2.74
N SER A 12 -2.37 15.61 1.97
CA SER A 12 -2.14 15.55 0.53
C SER A 12 -2.63 16.83 -0.15
N PRO A 13 -1.89 17.41 -1.13
CA PRO A 13 -2.40 18.53 -1.92
C PRO A 13 -3.51 18.10 -2.90
N TYR A 14 -3.69 16.79 -3.09
CA TYR A 14 -4.73 16.20 -3.93
C TYR A 14 -5.84 15.63 -3.05
N LEU A 15 -7.09 15.98 -3.35
CA LEU A 15 -8.29 15.40 -2.72
C LEU A 15 -8.40 13.90 -2.98
N PHE A 16 -8.07 13.47 -4.20
CA PHE A 16 -8.03 12.07 -4.59
C PHE A 16 -6.90 11.80 -5.58
N ARG A 17 -6.58 10.52 -5.75
CA ARG A 17 -5.65 9.97 -6.74
C ARG A 17 -6.31 8.76 -7.37
N ALA A 18 -6.13 8.60 -8.67
CA ALA A 18 -6.53 7.40 -9.38
C ALA A 18 -5.39 6.96 -10.29
N GLY A 19 -5.31 5.67 -10.58
CA GLY A 19 -4.28 5.16 -11.47
C GLY A 19 -4.56 3.75 -11.96
N LEU A 20 -3.81 3.39 -13.00
CA LEU A 20 -3.76 2.05 -13.55
C LEU A 20 -2.50 1.37 -13.04
N VAL A 21 -2.59 0.08 -12.74
CA VAL A 21 -1.49 -0.74 -12.25
C VAL A 21 -1.41 -1.99 -13.11
N THR A 22 -0.20 -2.37 -13.49
CA THR A 22 0.09 -3.68 -14.04
C THR A 22 1.21 -4.29 -13.22
N GLU A 23 1.04 -5.56 -12.86
CA GLU A 23 2.01 -6.32 -12.08
C GLU A 23 2.30 -7.61 -12.83
N VAL A 24 3.56 -7.85 -13.15
CA VAL A 24 4.02 -9.11 -13.74
C VAL A 24 4.45 -10.03 -12.60
N LEU A 25 3.68 -11.07 -12.33
CA LEU A 25 3.96 -12.03 -11.26
C LEU A 25 5.06 -13.02 -11.67
N ASN A 26 4.98 -13.56 -12.89
CA ASN A 26 5.96 -14.52 -13.40
C ASN A 26 6.25 -14.23 -14.87
N LEU A 27 7.50 -14.43 -15.29
CA LEU A 27 7.89 -14.37 -16.71
C LEU A 27 7.74 -15.72 -17.41
N ARG A 28 7.81 -16.83 -16.66
CA ARG A 28 7.75 -18.21 -17.18
C ARG A 28 7.12 -19.17 -16.15
N PRO A 29 5.88 -19.64 -16.36
CA PRO A 29 4.92 -19.16 -17.36
C PRO A 29 4.58 -17.68 -17.15
N TYR A 30 4.25 -16.96 -18.22
CA TYR A 30 3.91 -15.54 -18.12
C TYR A 30 2.60 -15.37 -17.33
N ASN A 31 2.64 -14.62 -16.24
CA ASN A 31 1.49 -14.27 -15.43
C ASN A 31 1.52 -12.78 -15.08
N SER A 32 0.43 -12.07 -15.35
CA SER A 32 0.28 -10.66 -15.05
C SER A 32 -1.11 -10.36 -14.51
N ALA A 33 -1.17 -9.43 -13.56
CA ALA A 33 -2.40 -8.82 -13.08
C ALA A 33 -2.47 -7.37 -13.57
N THR A 34 -3.69 -6.91 -13.82
CA THR A 34 -3.95 -5.50 -14.11
C THR A 34 -5.01 -4.98 -13.16
N GLY A 35 -4.93 -3.72 -12.79
CA GLY A 35 -5.90 -3.15 -11.89
C GLY A 35 -5.98 -1.65 -11.98
N VAL A 36 -6.99 -1.12 -11.31
CA VAL A 36 -7.20 0.29 -11.09
C VAL A 36 -7.26 0.55 -9.60
N TYR A 37 -6.75 1.70 -9.17
CA TYR A 37 -6.92 2.14 -7.80
C TYR A 37 -7.49 3.54 -7.76
N PHE A 38 -8.19 3.80 -6.67
CA PHE A 38 -8.67 5.11 -6.26
C PHE A 38 -8.30 5.30 -4.78
N ASP A 39 -7.75 6.45 -4.44
CA ASP A 39 -7.34 6.80 -3.09
C ASP A 39 -7.74 8.23 -2.80
N SER A 40 -8.38 8.49 -1.67
CA SER A 40 -8.92 9.79 -1.29
C SER A 40 -8.62 10.09 0.17
N GLU A 41 -8.13 11.31 0.42
CA GLU A 41 -7.97 11.85 1.76
C GLU A 41 -9.15 12.77 2.05
N MET A 42 -10.30 12.18 2.42
CA MET A 42 -11.57 12.89 2.61
C MET A 42 -11.50 13.96 3.70
N THR A 43 -10.71 13.74 4.74
CA THR A 43 -10.43 14.73 5.78
C THR A 43 -8.96 14.64 6.17
N ARG A 44 -8.44 15.62 6.92
CA ARG A 44 -7.04 15.61 7.42
C ARG A 44 -6.61 14.31 8.11
N ASN A 45 -7.58 13.56 8.63
CA ASN A 45 -7.36 12.38 9.43
C ASN A 45 -8.00 11.11 8.84
N LEU A 46 -8.69 11.17 7.69
CA LEU A 46 -9.41 10.02 7.14
C LEU A 46 -9.00 9.77 5.70
N ARG A 47 -8.55 8.55 5.45
CA ARG A 47 -8.17 8.05 4.13
C ARG A 47 -9.02 6.87 3.73
N LEU A 48 -9.47 6.88 2.48
CA LEU A 48 -10.20 5.81 1.83
C LEU A 48 -9.45 5.38 0.58
N GLY A 49 -9.26 4.08 0.43
CA GLY A 49 -8.71 3.46 -0.77
C GLY A 49 -9.65 2.40 -1.30
N MET A 50 -9.74 2.32 -2.62
CA MET A 50 -10.44 1.28 -3.36
C MET A 50 -9.54 0.77 -4.45
N THR A 51 -9.56 -0.54 -4.69
CA THR A 51 -8.81 -1.19 -5.77
C THR A 51 -9.72 -2.17 -6.47
N ALA A 52 -9.54 -2.31 -7.78
CA ALA A 52 -10.16 -3.35 -8.57
C ALA A 52 -9.07 -3.99 -9.43
N VAL A 53 -8.82 -5.28 -9.23
CA VAL A 53 -7.76 -6.03 -9.89
C VAL A 53 -8.37 -7.19 -10.65
N SER A 54 -7.99 -7.34 -11.92
CA SER A 54 -8.32 -8.49 -12.74
C SER A 54 -7.07 -9.31 -13.02
N THR A 55 -7.20 -10.62 -12.81
CA THR A 55 -6.17 -11.61 -13.10
C THR A 55 -6.52 -12.40 -14.37
N ILE A 56 -5.55 -13.17 -14.89
CA ILE A 56 -5.71 -13.95 -16.13
C ILE A 56 -6.91 -14.90 -16.07
N ASP A 57 -7.26 -15.42 -14.89
CA ASP A 57 -8.38 -16.34 -14.70
C ASP A 57 -9.76 -15.65 -14.71
N THR A 58 -9.85 -14.42 -15.22
CA THR A 58 -11.06 -13.56 -15.27
C THR A 58 -11.68 -13.26 -13.90
N THR A 59 -10.94 -13.54 -12.82
CA THR A 59 -11.38 -13.21 -11.46
C THR A 59 -11.21 -11.71 -11.25
N LEU A 60 -12.28 -11.04 -10.84
CA LEU A 60 -12.25 -9.64 -10.43
C LEU A 60 -12.17 -9.58 -8.90
N GLU A 61 -11.15 -8.93 -8.39
CA GLU A 61 -10.94 -8.68 -6.97
C GLU A 61 -11.18 -7.20 -6.66
N LEU A 62 -12.07 -6.91 -5.72
CA LEU A 62 -12.34 -5.57 -5.23
C LEU A 62 -11.80 -5.43 -3.81
N GLY A 63 -10.80 -4.56 -3.61
CA GLY A 63 -10.20 -4.30 -2.30
C GLY A 63 -10.60 -2.94 -1.73
N LEU A 64 -10.86 -2.88 -0.42
CA LEU A 64 -11.12 -1.64 0.31
C LEU A 64 -10.08 -1.38 1.40
N HIS A 65 -9.74 -0.12 1.59
CA HIS A 65 -8.82 0.36 2.62
C HIS A 65 -9.43 1.58 3.34
N LEU A 66 -9.47 1.55 4.67
CA LEU A 66 -9.87 2.67 5.51
C LEU A 66 -8.81 2.90 6.57
N GLN A 67 -8.27 4.11 6.65
CA GLN A 67 -7.30 4.48 7.66
C GLN A 67 -7.65 5.82 8.30
N ARG A 68 -7.59 5.86 9.63
CA ARG A 68 -7.79 7.07 10.42
C ARG A 68 -6.54 7.41 11.22
N ARG A 69 -6.07 8.65 11.08
CA ARG A 69 -5.05 9.23 11.95
C ARG A 69 -5.67 9.60 13.29
N ILE A 70 -5.16 8.99 14.35
CA ILE A 70 -5.69 9.18 15.71
C ILE A 70 -4.90 10.25 16.45
N TRP A 71 -3.60 10.34 16.17
CA TRP A 71 -2.71 11.28 16.83
C TRP A 71 -1.60 11.78 15.89
N ALA A 72 -1.20 13.03 16.05
CA ALA A 72 -0.04 13.61 15.38
C ALA A 72 0.60 14.65 16.29
N TYR A 73 1.92 14.61 16.41
CA TYR A 73 2.70 15.58 17.17
C TYR A 73 4.06 15.80 16.51
N GLY A 74 4.37 17.07 16.24
CA GLY A 74 5.58 17.44 15.53
C GLY A 74 5.65 16.75 14.18
N ASN A 75 6.66 15.89 14.01
CA ASN A 75 6.90 15.13 12.80
C ASN A 75 6.48 13.65 12.88
N ILE A 76 5.76 13.26 13.93
CA ILE A 76 5.30 11.87 14.14
C ILE A 76 3.77 11.83 14.06
N SER A 77 3.23 10.78 13.46
CA SER A 77 1.79 10.48 13.55
C SER A 77 1.53 9.01 13.82
N PHE A 78 0.39 8.75 14.46
CA PHE A 78 -0.13 7.41 14.71
C PHE A 78 -1.50 7.25 14.06
N SER A 79 -1.68 6.14 13.34
CA SER A 79 -2.89 5.84 12.58
C SER A 79 -3.34 4.41 12.83
N LEU A 80 -4.66 4.23 12.86
CA LEU A 80 -5.32 2.93 12.92
C LEU A 80 -6.18 2.77 11.68
N GLY A 81 -6.37 1.54 11.22
CA GLY A 81 -7.20 1.29 10.06
C GLY A 81 -7.50 -0.18 9.87
N PHE A 82 -8.17 -0.47 8.77
CA PHE A 82 -8.26 -1.80 8.22
C PHE A 82 -8.06 -1.76 6.71
N GLN A 83 -7.57 -2.85 6.16
CA GLN A 83 -7.32 -2.99 4.73
C GLN A 83 -7.54 -4.42 4.26
N ASP A 84 -7.45 -4.61 2.95
CA ASP A 84 -7.53 -5.91 2.27
C ASP A 84 -8.86 -6.63 2.52
N PHE A 85 -9.96 -5.87 2.61
CA PHE A 85 -11.30 -6.44 2.49
C PHE A 85 -11.58 -6.72 1.02
N VAL A 86 -11.34 -7.97 0.61
CA VAL A 86 -11.38 -8.40 -0.79
C VAL A 86 -12.64 -9.18 -1.12
N PHE A 87 -13.31 -8.76 -2.19
CA PHE A 87 -14.37 -9.53 -2.85
C PHE A 87 -13.85 -10.09 -4.16
N SER A 88 -13.97 -11.41 -4.34
CA SER A 88 -13.60 -12.08 -5.58
C SER A 88 -14.86 -12.48 -6.33
N LEU A 89 -15.00 -12.03 -7.57
CA LEU A 89 -16.05 -12.43 -8.49
C LEU A 89 -15.46 -13.39 -9.52
N SER A 90 -15.90 -14.65 -9.47
CA SER A 90 -15.50 -15.68 -10.43
C SER A 90 -16.73 -16.44 -10.91
N ASN A 91 -16.92 -16.56 -12.23
CA ASN A 91 -18.07 -17.24 -12.85
C ASN A 91 -19.44 -16.80 -12.31
N GLY A 92 -19.61 -15.50 -12.04
CA GLY A 92 -20.86 -14.93 -11.50
C GLY A 92 -21.12 -15.19 -10.02
N LYS A 93 -20.19 -15.83 -9.30
CA LYS A 93 -20.26 -16.05 -7.85
C LYS A 93 -19.39 -15.03 -7.12
N LEU A 94 -19.99 -14.30 -6.19
CA LEU A 94 -19.29 -13.41 -5.27
C LEU A 94 -18.81 -14.23 -4.06
N SER A 95 -17.50 -14.21 -3.80
CA SER A 95 -16.88 -14.80 -2.62
C SER A 95 -16.09 -13.73 -1.87
N THR A 96 -15.97 -13.89 -0.56
CA THR A 96 -15.10 -13.06 0.27
C THR A 96 -14.35 -13.98 1.23
N ASN A 97 -13.08 -13.65 1.47
CA ASN A 97 -12.29 -14.34 2.47
C ASN A 97 -12.06 -13.41 3.67
N PRO A 98 -12.78 -13.61 4.79
CA PRO A 98 -12.64 -12.76 5.96
C PRO A 98 -11.26 -12.88 6.62
N ASP A 99 -10.51 -13.96 6.39
CA ASP A 99 -9.18 -14.17 6.98
C ASP A 99 -8.12 -13.22 6.38
N LEU A 100 -8.41 -12.62 5.22
CA LEU A 100 -7.55 -11.62 4.59
C LEU A 100 -7.75 -10.21 5.17
N LEU A 101 -8.86 -9.97 5.89
CA LEU A 101 -9.13 -8.68 6.53
C LEU A 101 -8.01 -8.35 7.53
N SER A 102 -7.36 -7.22 7.29
CA SER A 102 -6.17 -6.83 8.05
C SER A 102 -6.47 -5.57 8.86
N PHE A 103 -6.45 -5.66 10.18
CA PHE A 103 -6.42 -4.50 11.06
C PHE A 103 -5.00 -3.99 11.19
N ILE A 104 -4.81 -2.67 11.15
CA ILE A 104 -3.49 -2.06 11.10
C ILE A 104 -3.32 -0.97 12.15
N GLY A 105 -2.09 -0.88 12.66
CA GLY A 105 -1.58 0.27 13.39
C GLY A 105 -0.25 0.72 12.81
N VAL A 106 -0.14 2.01 12.47
CA VAL A 106 1.05 2.60 11.85
C VAL A 106 1.53 3.80 12.66
N ILE A 107 2.81 3.80 12.99
CA ILE A 107 3.56 4.99 13.37
C ILE A 107 4.29 5.48 12.13
N SER A 108 4.18 6.77 11.83
CA SER A 108 4.95 7.41 10.77
C SER A 108 5.77 8.57 11.29
N SER A 109 6.92 8.82 10.67
CA SER A 109 7.77 9.98 10.91
C SER A 109 8.10 10.68 9.60
N GLU A 110 8.09 12.02 9.57
CA GLU A 110 8.46 12.81 8.39
C GLU A 110 9.61 13.77 8.69
N GLN A 111 10.76 13.59 8.06
CA GLN A 111 11.93 14.42 8.28
C GLN A 111 12.41 15.09 6.99
N LEU A 112 12.70 16.38 7.08
CA LEU A 112 13.39 17.14 6.03
C LEU A 112 14.89 17.10 6.31
N ILE A 113 15.66 16.61 5.34
CA ILE A 113 17.11 16.49 5.41
C ILE A 113 17.68 17.26 4.21
N GLY A 114 17.97 18.55 4.41
CA GLY A 114 18.32 19.46 3.31
C GLY A 114 17.20 19.52 2.27
N SER A 115 17.49 19.17 1.02
CA SER A 115 16.51 19.11 -0.08
C SER A 115 15.78 17.77 -0.19
N TYR A 116 16.03 16.82 0.71
CA TYR A 116 15.38 15.52 0.74
C TYR A 116 14.26 15.51 1.78
N LYS A 117 13.16 14.79 1.49
CA LYS A 117 12.11 14.51 2.48
C LYS A 117 12.02 13.00 2.69
N LEU A 118 12.42 12.54 3.86
CA LEU A 118 12.31 11.15 4.27
C LEU A 118 11.02 10.96 5.06
N ARG A 119 10.22 9.96 4.69
CA ARG A 119 9.08 9.50 5.47
C ARG A 119 9.33 8.07 5.84
N SER A 120 9.27 7.73 7.12
CA SER A 120 9.49 6.38 7.62
C SER A 120 8.22 5.86 8.28
N PHE A 121 7.96 4.57 8.13
CA PHE A 121 6.77 3.88 8.61
C PHE A 121 7.18 2.64 9.39
N LEU A 122 6.57 2.43 10.53
CA LEU A 122 6.64 1.19 11.30
C LEU A 122 5.23 0.85 11.73
N GLY A 123 4.80 -0.37 11.48
CA GLY A 123 3.46 -0.77 11.82
C GLY A 123 3.32 -2.24 12.17
N ILE A 124 2.16 -2.52 12.72
CA ILE A 124 1.66 -3.85 13.04
C ILE A 124 0.38 -4.10 12.26
N GLY A 125 0.16 -5.35 11.87
CA GLY A 125 -1.01 -5.74 11.10
C GLY A 125 -1.48 -7.16 11.41
N THR A 126 -2.75 -7.44 11.22
CA THR A 126 -3.33 -8.81 11.26
C THR A 126 -3.56 -9.33 9.83
N GLY A 127 -4.11 -10.53 9.69
CA GLY A 127 -4.61 -11.03 8.39
C GLY A 127 -3.50 -11.16 7.34
N ALA A 128 -3.77 -10.68 6.12
CA ALA A 128 -2.82 -10.72 5.00
C ALA A 128 -1.47 -10.06 5.34
N LEU A 129 -1.47 -8.99 6.15
CA LEU A 129 -0.24 -8.31 6.60
C LEU A 129 0.54 -9.09 7.67
N ALA A 130 -0.12 -10.01 8.37
CA ALA A 130 0.53 -10.93 9.30
C ALA A 130 1.07 -12.18 8.61
N GLY A 131 0.96 -12.26 7.29
CA GLY A 131 1.30 -13.44 6.53
C GLY A 131 0.29 -14.58 6.68
N ALA A 132 -0.92 -14.30 7.19
CA ALA A 132 -2.00 -15.27 7.20
C ALA A 132 -2.28 -15.71 5.76
N THR A 133 -2.11 -17.00 5.52
CA THR A 133 -2.53 -17.64 4.27
C THR A 133 -3.97 -18.11 4.49
N ALA A 134 -4.78 -18.19 3.44
CA ALA A 134 -6.15 -18.72 3.49
C ALA A 134 -6.14 -20.22 3.86
N THR A 135 -5.80 -20.55 5.10
CA THR A 135 -5.89 -21.88 5.67
C THR A 135 -7.05 -21.86 6.64
N VAL A 136 -8.02 -22.74 6.39
CA VAL A 136 -9.15 -23.02 7.27
C VAL A 136 -8.60 -23.66 8.55
N ASP A 137 -8.03 -22.86 9.44
CA ASP A 137 -7.58 -23.32 10.75
C ASP A 137 -8.53 -22.74 11.79
N THR A 138 -9.24 -23.63 12.48
CA THR A 138 -10.33 -23.29 13.40
C THR A 138 -9.81 -22.78 14.75
N SER A 139 -8.54 -22.39 14.82
CA SER A 139 -7.92 -21.82 16.01
C SER A 139 -8.11 -20.29 15.99
N THR A 140 -8.73 -19.77 17.04
CA THR A 140 -8.99 -18.34 17.27
C THR A 140 -7.72 -17.54 17.61
N GLN A 141 -6.59 -17.84 16.97
CA GLN A 141 -5.31 -17.17 17.22
C GLN A 141 -5.13 -15.96 16.31
N LEU A 142 -5.10 -14.77 16.91
CA LEU A 142 -4.77 -13.52 16.22
C LEU A 142 -3.28 -13.52 15.85
N THR A 143 -2.97 -13.71 14.58
CA THR A 143 -1.58 -13.58 14.08
C THR A 143 -1.27 -12.11 13.83
N LEU A 144 -0.12 -11.63 14.34
CA LEU A 144 0.37 -10.27 14.15
C LEU A 144 1.64 -10.28 13.29
N GLY A 145 1.67 -9.44 12.27
CA GLY A 145 2.85 -9.12 11.48
C GLY A 145 3.39 -7.75 11.83
N VAL A 146 4.69 -7.57 11.65
CA VAL A 146 5.36 -6.27 11.72
C VAL A 146 5.83 -5.93 10.31
N TYR A 147 5.62 -4.67 9.93
CA TYR A 147 6.14 -4.14 8.68
C TYR A 147 6.80 -2.80 8.92
N ALA A 148 7.76 -2.49 8.06
CA ALA A 148 8.47 -1.23 8.05
C ALA A 148 8.57 -0.72 6.62
N GLY A 149 8.71 0.58 6.45
CA GLY A 149 8.94 1.14 5.13
C GLY A 149 9.46 2.55 5.19
N PHE A 150 9.91 3.05 4.04
CA PHE A 150 10.28 4.43 3.87
C PHE A 150 9.92 4.93 2.48
N LEU A 151 9.71 6.24 2.39
CA LEU A 151 9.59 7.00 1.16
C LEU A 151 10.58 8.17 1.23
N LEU A 152 11.58 8.13 0.37
CA LEU A 152 12.59 9.17 0.22
C LEU A 152 12.28 10.00 -1.03
N LYS A 153 11.84 11.23 -0.83
CA LYS A 153 11.69 12.22 -1.90
C LYS A 153 13.01 12.91 -2.15
N THR A 154 13.47 12.86 -3.39
CA THR A 154 14.74 13.44 -3.84
C THR A 154 14.50 14.72 -4.66
N PRO A 155 15.49 15.61 -4.79
CA PRO A 155 15.39 16.80 -5.64
C PRO A 155 15.57 16.48 -7.14
N ILE A 156 15.81 15.23 -7.52
CA ILE A 156 15.91 14.82 -8.92
C ILE A 156 14.54 15.04 -9.57
N PHE A 157 14.47 15.76 -10.70
CA PHE A 157 13.22 16.22 -11.31
C PHE A 157 12.37 17.13 -10.38
N ALA A 158 12.98 17.96 -9.53
CA ALA A 158 12.26 18.88 -8.63
C ALA A 158 11.20 19.74 -9.32
N LYS A 159 11.45 20.16 -10.57
CA LYS A 159 10.49 20.95 -11.38
C LYS A 159 9.17 20.20 -11.67
N TRP A 160 9.19 18.86 -11.63
CA TRP A 160 8.04 18.00 -11.90
C TRP A 160 7.56 17.26 -10.65
N GLY A 161 7.99 17.69 -9.46
CA GLY A 161 7.55 17.12 -8.20
C GLY A 161 8.55 16.20 -7.53
N GLY A 162 9.71 15.90 -8.12
CA GLY A 162 10.77 15.10 -7.50
C GLY A 162 10.59 13.58 -7.66
N LEU A 163 11.69 12.85 -7.80
CA LEU A 163 11.72 11.39 -7.81
C LEU A 163 11.58 10.86 -6.38
N ASP A 164 10.67 9.92 -6.17
CA ASP A 164 10.58 9.21 -4.89
C ASP A 164 11.17 7.79 -5.00
N VAL A 165 11.97 7.43 -4.00
CA VAL A 165 12.45 6.07 -3.75
C VAL A 165 11.62 5.49 -2.61
N ILE A 166 11.08 4.29 -2.82
CA ILE A 166 10.18 3.63 -1.88
C ILE A 166 10.82 2.29 -1.51
N GLY A 167 10.84 1.98 -0.21
CA GLY A 167 11.27 0.68 0.29
C GLY A 167 10.29 0.17 1.33
N GLU A 168 9.94 -1.10 1.27
CA GLU A 168 8.97 -1.74 2.14
C GLU A 168 9.46 -3.11 2.57
N PHE A 169 9.32 -3.41 3.86
CA PHE A 169 9.56 -4.72 4.44
C PHE A 169 8.25 -5.18 5.10
N ASP A 170 7.70 -6.28 4.62
CA ASP A 170 6.39 -6.82 5.02
C ASP A 170 6.50 -8.07 5.92
N GLY A 171 7.69 -8.33 6.46
CA GLY A 171 7.97 -9.53 7.26
C GLY A 171 8.38 -10.76 6.43
N ARG A 172 8.14 -10.76 5.11
CA ARG A 172 8.49 -11.88 4.21
C ARG A 172 9.61 -11.53 3.24
N GLY A 173 9.74 -10.26 2.86
CA GLY A 173 10.79 -9.81 1.97
C GLY A 173 10.92 -8.29 1.88
N LEU A 174 11.91 -7.85 1.10
CA LEU A 174 12.11 -6.45 0.76
C LEU A 174 11.47 -6.15 -0.59
N ASN A 175 10.65 -5.11 -0.62
CA ASN A 175 10.06 -4.55 -1.83
C ASN A 175 10.66 -3.16 -2.05
N LEU A 176 11.03 -2.87 -3.30
CA LEU A 176 11.63 -1.59 -3.68
C LEU A 176 10.83 -0.98 -4.83
N GLY A 177 10.68 0.33 -4.81
CA GLY A 177 9.99 1.04 -5.87
C GLY A 177 10.53 2.43 -6.14
N LEU A 178 10.22 2.90 -7.34
CA LEU A 178 10.56 4.22 -7.84
C LEU A 178 9.29 4.89 -8.36
N ARG A 179 9.02 6.11 -7.91
CA ARG A 179 7.97 6.95 -8.47
C ARG A 179 8.61 8.06 -9.29
N LEU A 180 8.60 7.89 -10.61
CA LEU A 180 9.15 8.84 -11.56
C LEU A 180 8.07 9.87 -11.92
N PRO A 181 8.31 11.18 -11.71
CA PRO A 181 7.43 12.20 -12.22
C PRO A 181 7.61 12.36 -13.73
N ILE A 182 6.52 12.20 -14.49
CA ILE A 182 6.48 12.56 -15.93
C ILE A 182 6.12 14.05 -16.03
N PHE A 183 5.11 14.46 -15.27
CA PHE A 183 4.69 15.85 -15.06
C PHE A 183 4.34 16.03 -13.58
N SER A 184 4.09 17.26 -13.13
CA SER A 184 3.77 17.56 -11.72
C SER A 184 2.67 16.69 -11.11
N ASP A 185 1.68 16.29 -11.92
CA ASP A 185 0.53 15.49 -11.46
C ASP A 185 0.54 14.04 -11.97
N TYR A 186 1.42 13.72 -12.94
CA TYR A 186 1.46 12.40 -13.59
C TYR A 186 2.75 11.67 -13.24
N HIS A 187 2.60 10.49 -12.64
CA HIS A 187 3.71 9.71 -12.13
C HIS A 187 3.67 8.29 -12.69
N LEU A 188 4.85 7.77 -13.02
CA LEU A 188 5.07 6.36 -13.30
C LEU A 188 5.62 5.67 -12.05
N LEU A 189 4.94 4.63 -11.59
CA LEU A 189 5.38 3.80 -10.47
C LEU A 189 5.99 2.52 -11.02
N LEU A 190 7.26 2.29 -10.69
CA LEU A 190 7.96 1.04 -10.96
C LEU A 190 8.24 0.37 -9.61
N GLY A 191 8.02 -0.94 -9.52
CA GLY A 191 8.19 -1.68 -8.27
C GLY A 191 8.71 -3.09 -8.52
N PHE A 192 9.57 -3.54 -7.61
CA PHE A 192 10.08 -4.89 -7.53
C PHE A 192 9.68 -5.44 -6.16
N VAL A 193 9.07 -6.62 -6.14
CA VAL A 193 8.53 -7.25 -4.94
C VAL A 193 9.33 -8.52 -4.66
N HIS A 194 9.57 -8.84 -3.39
CA HIS A 194 10.37 -9.99 -2.93
C HIS A 194 11.76 -10.03 -3.58
N VAL A 195 12.49 -8.92 -3.52
CA VAL A 195 13.89 -8.88 -3.94
C VAL A 195 14.72 -9.62 -2.90
N ASN A 196 14.81 -10.94 -3.07
CA ASN A 196 15.65 -11.83 -2.27
C ASN A 196 16.84 -12.29 -3.12
N ASN A 197 17.96 -12.55 -2.44
CA ASN A 197 19.12 -13.25 -3.02
C ASN A 197 18.85 -14.76 -3.03
#